data_AF-A0A2Z4JAB6-F1
#
_entry.id   AF-A0A2Z4JAB6-F1
#
_cell.length_a   1.000
_cell.length_b   1.000
_cell.length_c   1.000
_cell.angle_alpha   90.00
_cell.angle_beta   90.00
_cell.angle_gamma   90.00
#
_symmetry.space_group_name_H-M   'P 1'
#
loop_
_entity.id
_entity.type
_entity.pdbx_description
1 polymer ?
#
loop_
_entity_poly.entity_id
_entity_poly.type
_entity_poly.pdbx_seq_one_letter_code
_entity_poly.pdbx_strand_id
1 'polypeptide(L)' 'MHVEDRGEQIVITMPRAEFFLVQALMMEALETGDDRDFQTRVGATKDEVRALLDGLPDLPLGGGS' A
#
# COMPACT_ATOMS: atom_id res chain seq x y z
N MET A 1 -9.91 2.58 9.06
CA MET A 1 -8.71 1.79 9.39
C MET A 1 -8.68 1.34 10.87
N HIS A 2 -8.40 0.07 11.13
CA HIS A 2 -8.13 -0.52 12.45
C HIS A 2 -6.79 -1.26 12.41
N VAL A 3 -5.99 -1.11 13.47
CA VAL A 3 -4.66 -1.68 13.57
C VAL A 3 -4.63 -2.60 14.78
N GLU A 4 -4.32 -3.87 14.55
CA GLU A 4 -4.18 -4.88 15.59
C GLU A 4 -2.72 -5.35 15.61
N ASP A 5 -2.04 -5.16 16.73
CA ASP A 5 -0.69 -5.67 16.96
C ASP A 5 -0.78 -7.05 17.64
N ARG A 6 -0.30 -8.08 16.95
CA ARG A 6 -0.27 -9.48 17.40
C ARG A 6 1.14 -9.93 17.82
N GLY A 7 2.03 -8.98 18.12
CA GLY A 7 3.42 -9.22 18.52
C GLY A 7 4.32 -9.41 17.30
N GLU A 8 4.27 -10.58 16.67
CA GLU A 8 5.10 -10.86 15.47
C GLU A 8 4.54 -10.24 14.18
N GLN A 9 3.28 -9.80 14.21
CA GLN A 9 2.59 -9.25 13.05
C GLN A 9 1.72 -8.07 13.44
N ILE A 10 1.75 -7.02 12.61
CA ILE A 10 0.76 -5.95 12.62
C ILE A 10 -0.27 -6.24 11.53
N VAL A 11 -1.54 -6.38 11.93
CA VAL A 11 -2.67 -6.58 11.01
C VAL A 11 -3.43 -5.27 10.89
N ILE A 12 -3.46 -4.73 9.68
CA ILE A 12 -4.23 -3.53 9.36
C ILE A 12 -5.48 -3.95 8.60
N THR A 13 -6.64 -3.60 9.15
CA THR A 13 -7.93 -3.78 8.47
C THR A 13 -8.49 -2.43 8.08
N MET A 14 -9.00 -2.34 6.85
CA MET A 14 -9.64 -1.12 6.35
C MET A 14 -10.75 -1.48 5.38
N PRO A 15 -11.76 -0.62 5.21
CA PRO A 15 -12.73 -0.73 4.13
C PRO A 15 -12.04 -0.89 2.78
N ARG A 16 -12.66 -1.67 1.90
CA ARG A 16 -12.16 -1.92 0.54
C ARG A 16 -11.85 -0.64 -0.24
N ALA A 17 -12.69 0.39 -0.13
CA ALA A 17 -12.47 1.67 -0.80
C ALA A 17 -11.23 2.41 -0.27
N GLU A 18 -10.97 2.35 1.04
CA GLU A 18 -9.76 2.93 1.65
C GLU A 18 -8.50 2.22 1.13
N PHE A 19 -8.55 0.89 0.98
CA PHE A 19 -7.44 0.12 0.43
C PHE A 19 -7.06 0.58 -0.99
N PHE A 20 -8.03 0.69 -1.90
CA PHE A 20 -7.74 1.15 -3.27
C PHE A 20 -7.26 2.60 -3.32
N LEU A 21 -7.77 3.46 -2.44
CA LEU A 21 -7.28 4.83 -2.34
C LEU A 21 -5.81 4.85 -1.91
N VAL A 22 -5.44 4.09 -0.87
CA VAL A 22 -4.04 3.99 -0.42
C VAL A 22 -3.16 3.42 -1.53
N GLN A 23 -3.61 2.37 -2.22
CA GLN A 23 -2.88 1.78 -3.35
C GLN A 23 -2.63 2.81 -4.47
N ALA A 24 -3.65 3.59 -4.85
CA ALA A 24 -3.53 4.62 -5.88
C ALA A 24 -2.55 5.74 -5.48
N LEU A 25 -2.62 6.21 -4.22
CA LEU A 25 -1.68 7.22 -3.70
C LEU A 25 -0.24 6.70 -3.67
N MET A 26 -0.03 5.42 -3.35
CA MET A 26 1.30 4.82 -3.38
C MET A 26 1.84 4.71 -4.81
N MET A 27 1.00 4.34 -5.78
CA MET A 27 1.40 4.34 -7.20
C MET A 27 1.76 5.75 -7.69
N GLU A 28 0.96 6.76 -7.37
CA GLU A 28 1.26 8.16 -7.72
C GLU A 28 2.59 8.62 -7.10
N ALA A 29 2.84 8.30 -5.83
CA ALA A 29 4.07 8.65 -5.15
C ALA A 29 5.31 7.96 -5.74
N LEU A 30 5.17 6.73 -6.25
CA LEU A 30 6.23 6.03 -6.98
C LEU A 30 6.58 6.74 -8.30
N GLU A 31 5.56 7.18 -9.04
CA GLU A 31 5.71 7.81 -10.35
C GLU A 31 6.25 9.24 -10.27
N THR A 32 5.82 10.00 -9.26
CA THR A 32 6.05 11.46 -9.21
C THR A 32 7.05 11.90 -8.14
N GLY A 33 7.31 11.06 -7.11
CA GLY A 33 8.17 11.42 -6.00
C GLY A 33 9.66 11.52 -6.39
N ASP A 34 10.44 12.31 -5.66
CA ASP A 34 11.89 12.18 -5.68
C ASP A 34 12.31 10.95 -4.87
N ASP A 35 13.30 10.18 -5.33
CA ASP A 35 13.68 8.92 -4.70
C ASP A 35 14.18 9.09 -3.25
N ARG A 36 14.95 10.16 -2.98
CA ARG A 36 15.52 10.41 -1.65
C ARG A 36 14.47 10.93 -0.68
N ASP A 37 13.58 11.80 -1.14
CA ASP A 37 12.43 12.25 -0.34
C ASP A 37 11.47 11.10 -0.03
N PHE A 38 11.17 10.28 -1.05
CA PHE A 38 10.30 9.11 -0.92
C PHE A 38 10.83 8.15 0.15
N GLN A 39 12.11 7.75 0.04
CA GLN A 39 12.71 6.82 0.99
C GLN A 39 12.71 7.38 2.43
N THR A 40 12.97 8.68 2.59
CA THR A 40 12.97 9.34 3.90
C THR A 40 11.58 9.36 4.54
N ARG A 41 10.53 9.58 3.73
CA ARG A 41 9.15 9.73 4.22
C ARG A 41 8.43 8.41 4.41
N VAL A 42 8.64 7.47 3.50
CA VAL A 42 7.98 6.16 3.47
C VAL A 42 8.75 5.13 4.30
N GLY A 43 10.06 5.33 4.49
CA GLY A 43 10.93 4.39 5.19
C GLY A 43 11.27 3.14 4.37
N ALA A 44 10.90 3.12 3.09
CA ALA A 44 11.20 2.06 2.12
C ALA A 44 11.59 2.68 0.78
N THR A 45 12.42 1.98 0.02
CA THR A 45 12.77 2.36 -1.35
C THR A 45 11.57 2.20 -2.28
N LYS A 46 11.56 2.93 -3.39
CA LYS A 46 10.51 2.80 -4.41
C LYS A 46 10.41 1.37 -4.98
N ASP A 47 11.54 0.67 -5.10
CA ASP A 47 11.57 -0.69 -5.62
C ASP A 47 10.96 -1.69 -4.62
N GLU A 48 11.23 -1.55 -3.32
CA GLU A 48 10.58 -2.35 -2.27
C GLU A 48 9.06 -2.16 -2.27
N VAL A 49 8.60 -0.91 -2.41
CA VAL A 49 7.17 -0.61 -2.46
C VAL A 49 6.54 -1.12 -3.76
N ARG A 50 7.23 -1.00 -4.91
CA ARG A 50 6.76 -1.56 -6.18
C ARG A 50 6.61 -3.08 -6.10
N ALA A 51 7.63 -3.78 -5.58
CA ALA A 51 7.58 -5.22 -5.39
C ALA A 51 6.44 -5.65 -4.44
N LEU A 52 6.18 -4.85 -3.39
CA LEU A 52 5.05 -5.10 -2.49
C LEU A 52 3.72 -4.95 -3.21
N LEU A 53 3.54 -3.88 -3.99
CA LEU A 53 2.32 -3.63 -4.75
C LEU A 53 2.07 -4.71 -5.82
N ASP A 54 3.12 -5.13 -6.53
CA ASP A 54 3.07 -6.21 -7.53
C ASP A 54 2.73 -7.57 -6.91
N GLY A 55 3.04 -7.76 -5.62
CA GLY A 55 2.72 -8.96 -4.86
C GLY A 55 1.30 -9.00 -4.28
N LEU A 56 0.54 -7.90 -4.38
CA LEU A 56 -0.84 -7.86 -3.90
C LEU A 56 -1.73 -8.67 -4.86
N PRO A 57 -2.64 -9.51 -4.34
CA PRO A 57 -3.59 -10.20 -5.20
C PRO A 57 -4.44 -9.18 -5.96
N ASP A 58 -4.68 -9.43 -7.25
CA ASP A 58 -5.66 -8.68 -8.03
C ASP A 58 -7.02 -8.79 -7.33
N LEU A 59 -7.39 -7.77 -6.59
CA LEU A 59 -8.68 -7.70 -5.93
C LEU A 59 -9.69 -7.19 -6.96
N PRO A 60 -10.59 -8.04 -7.50
CA PRO A 60 -11.50 -7.64 -8.57
C PRO A 60 -12.32 -6.45 -8.11
N LEU A 61 -12.22 -5.29 -8.78
CA LEU A 61 -12.97 -4.05 -8.51
C LEU A 61 -14.49 -4.31 -8.60
N GLY A 62 -15.07 -4.97 -7.61
CA GLY A 62 -16.47 -5.38 -7.61
C GLY A 62 -16.76 -6.57 -8.53
N GLY A 63 -16.80 -7.77 -7.96
CA GLY A 63 -17.47 -8.92 -8.55
C GLY A 63 -18.37 -9.54 -7.49
N GLY A 64 -19.66 -9.23 -7.52
CA GLY A 64 -20.63 -9.78 -6.60
C GLY A 64 -21.97 -9.04 -6.66
N SER A 65 -22.81 -9.49 -7.59
CA SER A 65 -24.28 -9.57 -7.64
C SER A 65 -25.13 -8.64 -6.77
#